data_AF-A0A950TAT8-F1
#
_entry.id   AF-A0A950TAT8-F1
#
_cell.length_a   1.000
_cell.length_b   1.000
_cell.length_c   1.000
_cell.angle_alpha   90.00
_cell.angle_beta   90.00
_cell.angle_gamma   90.00
#
_symmetry.space_group_name_H-M   'P 1'
#
loop_
_entity.id
_entity.type
_entity.pdbx_description
1 polymer ?
#
loop_
_entity_poly.entity_id
_entity_poly.type
_entity_poly.pdbx_seq_one_letter_code
_entity_poly.pdbx_strand_id
1 'polypeptide(L)' 'MTIPPEEYRTRAAECLRSAPTMFDSLARDTLVHMAAHWARLAEFHEASRNLQDIPQVVSDVTGRQVPAAT' A
#
# COMPACT_ATOMS: atom_id res chain seq x y z
N MET A 1 11.73 10.00 -0.36
CA MET A 1 11.89 8.56 -0.09
C MET A 1 10.50 7.95 0.05
N THR A 2 10.13 7.00 -0.79
CA THR A 2 8.93 6.18 -0.61
C THR A 2 9.28 5.03 0.34
N ILE A 3 8.56 4.92 1.45
CA ILE A 3 8.74 3.80 2.40
C ILE A 3 8.21 2.52 1.72
N PRO A 4 8.96 1.40 1.72
CA PRO A 4 8.48 0.15 1.14
C PRO A 4 7.37 -0.48 2.01
N PRO A 5 6.38 -1.19 1.42
CA PRO A 5 5.33 -1.91 2.15
C PRO A 5 5.82 -2.83 3.27
N GLU A 6 6.98 -3.46 3.07
CA GLU A 6 7.61 -4.32 4.08
C GLU A 6 7.93 -3.55 5.37
N GLU A 7 8.32 -2.28 5.26
CA GLU A 7 8.63 -1.45 6.42
C GLU A 7 7.36 -1.09 7.21
N TYR A 8 6.23 -0.85 6.53
CA TYR A 8 4.94 -0.68 7.19
C TYR A 8 4.49 -1.97 7.91
N ARG A 9 4.67 -3.15 7.29
CA ARG A 9 4.39 -4.44 7.95
C ARG A 9 5.27 -4.66 9.18
N THR A 10 6.53 -4.26 9.12
CA THR A 10 7.46 -4.36 10.25
C THR A 10 7.00 -3.49 11.44
N ARG A 11 6.62 -2.24 11.17
CA ARG A 11 6.06 -1.34 12.20
C ARG A 11 4.77 -1.88 12.80
N ALA A 12 3.90 -2.48 11.97
CA ALA A 12 2.68 -3.13 12.47
C ALA A 12 3.00 -4.27 13.46
N ALA A 13 3.96 -5.13 13.10
CA ALA A 13 4.39 -6.24 13.96
C ALA A 13 5.05 -5.75 15.26
N GLU A 14 5.83 -4.67 15.23
CA GLU A 14 6.41 -4.05 16.43
C GLU A 14 5.35 -3.54 17.40
N CYS A 15 4.32 -2.86 16.89
CA CYS A 15 3.19 -2.42 17.71
C CYS A 15 2.49 -3.61 18.38
N LEU A 16 2.22 -4.69 17.63
CA LEU A 16 1.57 -5.89 18.16
C LEU A 16 2.44 -6.66 19.16
N ARG A 17 3.76 -6.71 18.97
CA ARG A 17 4.70 -7.30 19.94
C ARG A 17 4.79 -6.49 21.23
N SER A 18 4.63 -5.18 21.14
CA SER A 18 4.75 -4.27 22.29
C SER A 18 3.43 -4.15 23.08
N ALA A 19 2.27 -4.33 22.43
CA ALA A 19 0.98 -4.16 23.08
C ALA A 19 0.78 -5.04 24.35
N PRO A 20 1.18 -6.33 24.38
CA PRO A 20 1.05 -7.18 25.57
C PRO A 20 1.94 -6.75 26.75
N THR A 21 2.99 -5.97 26.50
CA THR A 21 3.90 -5.50 27.56
C THR A 21 3.39 -4.25 28.26
N MET A 22 2.28 -3.67 27.79
CA MET A 22 1.71 -2.45 28.35
C MET A 22 0.70 -2.77 29.46
N PHE A 23 0.93 -2.21 30.64
CA PHE A 23 -0.01 -2.25 31.77
C PHE A 23 -1.19 -1.30 31.56
N ASP A 24 -0.93 -0.14 30.94
CA ASP A 24 -1.95 0.84 30.61
C ASP A 24 -2.80 0.34 29.44
N SER A 25 -4.12 0.25 29.66
CA SER A 25 -5.07 -0.26 28.68
C SER A 25 -5.20 0.66 27.46
N LEU A 26 -5.14 1.98 27.65
CA LEU A 26 -5.23 2.94 26.56
C LEU A 26 -3.98 2.87 25.68
N ALA A 27 -2.79 2.74 26.27
CA ALA A 27 -1.54 2.57 25.54
C ALA A 27 -1.55 1.27 24.73
N ARG A 28 -2.03 0.17 25.31
CA ARG A 28 -2.21 -1.10 24.62
C ARG A 28 -3.14 -0.97 23.41
N ASP A 29 -4.31 -0.39 23.60
CA ASP A 29 -5.30 -0.23 22.52
C ASP A 29 -4.77 0.71 21.43
N THR A 30 -4.02 1.74 21.81
CA THR A 30 -3.35 2.64 20.85
C THR A 30 -2.36 1.88 19.98
N LEU A 31 -1.54 0.99 20.56
CA LEU A 31 -0.61 0.16 19.79
C LEU A 31 -1.35 -0.76 18.81
N VAL A 32 -2.48 -1.35 19.22
CA VAL A 32 -3.30 -2.18 18.32
C VAL A 32 -3.86 -1.35 17.16
N HIS A 33 -4.36 -0.14 17.42
CA HIS A 33 -4.83 0.76 16.37
C HIS A 33 -3.72 1.20 15.41
N MET A 34 -2.54 1.51 15.95
CA MET A 34 -1.36 1.84 15.15
C MET A 34 -0.96 0.66 14.26
N ALA A 35 -0.97 -0.57 14.78
CA ALA A 35 -0.67 -1.76 14.00
C ALA A 35 -1.63 -1.91 12.82
N ALA A 36 -2.94 -1.76 13.06
CA ALA A 36 -3.96 -1.81 12.00
C ALA A 36 -3.77 -0.69 10.96
N HIS A 37 -3.38 0.51 11.39
CA HIS A 37 -3.09 1.61 10.47
C HIS A 37 -1.87 1.32 9.59
N TRP A 38 -0.78 0.82 10.17
CA TRP A 38 0.40 0.41 9.41
C TRP A 38 0.12 -0.72 8.43
N ALA A 39 -0.67 -1.72 8.81
CA ALA A 39 -1.09 -2.80 7.91
C ALA A 39 -1.85 -2.27 6.68
N ARG A 40 -2.81 -1.36 6.90
CA ARG A 40 -3.57 -0.72 5.80
C ARG A 40 -2.68 0.09 4.86
N LEU A 41 -1.65 0.77 5.38
CA LEU A 41 -0.68 1.49 4.55
C LEU A 41 0.15 0.54 3.68
N ALA A 42 0.53 -0.63 4.21
CA ALA A 42 1.22 -1.65 3.42
C ALA A 42 0.37 -2.14 2.25
N GLU A 43 -0.90 -2.48 2.52
CA GLU A 43 -1.86 -2.94 1.51
C GLU A 43 -2.11 -1.87 0.44
N PHE A 44 -2.30 -0.61 0.86
CA PHE A 44 -2.51 0.50 -0.06
C PHE A 44 -1.32 0.70 -1.01
N HIS A 45 -0.09 0.64 -0.50
CA HIS A 45 1.10 0.78 -1.33
C HIS A 45 1.32 -0.41 -2.28
N GLU A 46 1.00 -1.62 -1.86
CA GLU A 46 1.06 -2.82 -2.69
C GLU A 46 0.03 -2.75 -3.83
N ALA A 47 -1.22 -2.38 -3.52
CA ALA A 47 -2.26 -2.14 -4.51
C ALA A 47 -1.87 -1.00 -5.49
N SER A 48 -1.29 0.08 -4.98
CA SER A 48 -0.83 1.20 -5.81
C SER A 48 0.31 0.80 -6.76
N ARG A 49 1.24 -0.05 -6.32
CA ARG A 49 2.28 -0.60 -7.20
C ARG A 49 1.68 -1.50 -8.28
N ASN A 50 0.76 -2.40 -7.91
CA ASN A 50 0.08 -3.26 -8.87
C ASN A 50 -0.71 -2.48 -9.95
N LEU A 51 -1.26 -1.31 -9.61
CA LEU A 51 -1.92 -0.42 -10.56
C LEU A 51 -0.93 0.28 -11.51
N GLN A 52 0.29 0.57 -11.06
CA GLN A 52 1.37 1.12 -11.90
C GLN A 52 2.00 0.06 -12.81
N ASP A 53 2.00 -1.21 -12.39
CA ASP A 53 2.48 -2.35 -13.16
C ASP A 53 1.47 -2.85 -14.21
N ILE A 54 0.29 -2.24 -14.34
CA ILE A 54 -0.59 -2.46 -15.49
C ILE A 54 0.13 -1.85 -16.70
N PRO A 55 0.69 -2.65 -17.64
CA PRO A 55 1.25 -2.10 -18.85
C PRO A 55 0.13 -1.38 -19.60
N GLN A 56 0.46 -0.31 -20.31
CA GLN A 56 -0.45 0.37 -21.22
C GLN A 56 -0.90 -0.54 -22.37
N VAL A 57 -1.74 -1.54 -22.09
CA VAL A 57 -2.41 -2.39 -23.08
C VAL A 57 -3.54 -1.62 -23.79
N VAL A 58 -3.77 -0.35 -23.42
CA VAL A 58 -4.82 0.50 -24.00
C VAL A 58 -4.34 1.29 -25.24
N SER A 59 -3.05 1.21 -25.62
CA SER A 59 -2.54 1.93 -26.80
C SER A 59 -2.66 1.17 -28.13
N ASP A 60 -3.13 -0.09 -28.14
CA ASP A 60 -3.23 -0.90 -29.38
C ASP A 60 -4.66 -1.05 -29.93
N VAL A 61 -5.70 -0.56 -29.23
CA VAL A 61 -7.12 -0.65 -29.66
C VAL A 61 -7.61 0.62 -30.38
N THR A 62 -6.70 1.48 -30.86
CA THR A 62 -7.04 2.55 -31.81
C THR A 62 -6.15 2.50 -33.04
N GLY A 63 -6.01 1.30 -33.62
CA GLY A 63 -5.64 1.12 -35.02
C GLY A 63 -6.70 1.67 -35.99
N ARG A 64 -6.93 2.99 -35.99
CA ARG A 64 -7.64 3.69 -37.06
C ARG A 64 -6.69 4.67 -37.73
N GLN A 65 -5.93 4.10 -38.66
CA GLN A 65 -5.21 4.81 -39.71
C GLN A 65 -6.20 5.72 -40.44
N VAL A 66 -6.07 7.04 -40.27
CA VAL A 66 -6.76 8.01 -41.11
C VAL A 66 -5.87 8.22 -42.34
N PRO A 67 -6.32 7.91 -43.56
CA PRO A 67 -5.51 8.13 -44.75
C PRO A 67 -5.29 9.63 -44.95
N ALA A 68 -4.04 9.99 -45.27
CA ALA A 68 -3.66 11.32 -45.70
C ALA A 68 -4.46 11.70 -46.96
N ALA A 69 -5.15 12.83 -46.92
CA ALA A 69 -5.70 13.48 -48.10
C ALA A 69 -4.77 14.61 -48.52
N THR A 70 -4.35 14.51 -49.79
CA THR A 70 -3.51 15.42 -50.58
C THR A 70 -4.09 16.82 -50.70
#